data_AF-A0A810PZ68-F1
#
_entry.id   AF-A0A810PZ68-F1
#
_cell.length_a   1.000
_cell.length_b   1.000
_cell.length_c   1.000
_cell.angle_alpha   90.00
_cell.angle_beta   90.00
_cell.angle_gamma   90.00
#
_symmetry.space_group_name_H-M   'P 1'
#
loop_
_entity.id
_entity.type
_entity.pdbx_description
1 polymer ?
#
loop_
_entity_poly.entity_id
_entity_poly.type
_entity_poly.pdbx_seq_one_letter_code
_entity_poly.pdbx_strand_id
1 'polypeptide(L)' 'MESSQNFPAYYTVLCARTADAIDAIDQQRYQEARALLIAGMQEAEEIILFQEE' A
#
# COMPACT_ATOMS: atom_id res chain seq x y z
N MET A 1 12.06 23.18 -12.27
CA MET A 1 11.22 22.18 -12.96
C MET A 1 11.09 21.04 -11.99
N GLU A 2 9.97 20.97 -11.27
CA GLU A 2 9.67 19.82 -10.41
C GLU A 2 9.57 18.62 -11.35
N SER A 3 10.55 17.73 -11.28
CA SER A 3 10.42 16.40 -11.84
C SER A 3 9.23 15.76 -11.13
N SER A 4 8.07 15.74 -11.79
CA SER A 4 6.93 14.93 -11.39
C SER A 4 7.43 13.49 -11.35
N GLN A 5 7.93 13.06 -10.19
CA GLN A 5 8.33 11.69 -9.94
C GLN A 5 7.02 10.91 -9.97
N ASN A 6 6.67 10.39 -11.15
CA ASN A 6 5.62 9.39 -11.28
C ASN A 6 6.14 8.16 -10.57
N PHE A 7 5.83 8.05 -9.29
CA PHE A 7 6.10 6.84 -8.54
C PHE A 7 5.29 5.70 -9.16
N PRO A 8 5.85 4.49 -9.24
CA PRO A 8 5.12 3.33 -9.70
C PRO A 8 3.81 3.17 -8.91
N ALA A 9 2.74 2.73 -9.58
CA ALA A 9 1.41 2.64 -8.95
C ALA A 9 1.39 1.76 -7.69
N TYR A 10 2.25 0.74 -7.61
CA TYR A 10 2.39 -0.11 -6.42
C TYR A 10 2.80 0.71 -5.18
N TYR A 11 3.58 1.78 -5.36
CA TYR A 11 4.03 2.64 -4.26
C TYR A 11 2.86 3.39 -3.64
N THR A 12 1.94 3.91 -4.46
CA THR A 12 0.71 4.56 -3.99
C THR A 12 -0.15 3.61 -3.17
N VAL A 13 -0.30 2.36 -3.61
CA VAL A 13 -1.06 1.33 -2.88
C VAL A 13 -0.43 1.02 -1.53
N LEU A 14 0.87 0.76 -1.51
CA LEU A 14 1.59 0.48 -0.25
C LEU A 14 1.46 1.63 0.75
N CYS A 15 1.61 2.88 0.28
CA CYS A 15 1.46 4.06 1.14
C CYS A 15 0.04 4.20 1.70
N ALA A 16 -0.98 4.03 0.84
CA ALA A 16 -2.38 4.12 1.28
C ALA A 16 -2.71 3.05 2.32
N ARG A 17 -2.35 1.80 2.07
CA ARG A 17 -2.61 0.67 2.97
C ARG A 17 -1.84 0.76 4.28
N THR A 18 -0.65 1.33 4.24
CA THR A 18 0.13 1.62 5.45
C THR A 18 -0.55 2.70 6.29
N ALA A 19 -1.08 3.77 5.67
CA ALA A 19 -1.82 4.80 6.38
C ALA A 19 -3.09 4.23 7.05
N ASP A 20 -3.88 3.45 6.31
CA ASP A 20 -5.07 2.76 6.85
C ASP A 20 -4.70 1.84 8.04
N ALA A 21 -3.58 1.12 7.94
CA ALA A 21 -3.12 0.23 8.99
C ALA A 21 -2.66 0.98 10.25
N ILE A 22 -2.03 2.15 10.09
CA ILE A 22 -1.66 3.03 11.22
C ILE A 22 -2.92 3.51 11.94
N ASP A 23 -3.94 3.96 11.20
CA ASP A 23 -5.21 4.39 11.78
C ASP A 23 -5.90 3.25 12.55
N ALA A 24 -5.81 2.02 12.04
CA ALA A 24 -6.32 0.83 12.74
C ALA A 24 -5.49 0.49 14.00
N ILE A 25 -4.17 0.66 13.97
CA ILE A 25 -3.29 0.49 15.14
C ILE A 25 -3.64 1.49 16.23
N ASP A 26 -3.83 2.76 15.89
CA ASP A 26 -4.19 3.83 16.85
C ASP A 26 -5.54 3.54 17.54
N GLN A 27 -6.42 2.81 16.86
CA GLN A 27 -7.71 2.35 17.38
C GLN A 27 -7.63 0.97 18.06
N GLN A 28 -6.42 0.43 18.28
CA GLN A 28 -6.16 -0.90 18.86
C GLN A 28 -6.78 -2.06 18.08
N ARG A 29 -7.06 -1.87 16.78
CA ARG A 29 -7.62 -2.87 15.87
C ARG A 29 -6.53 -3.63 15.14
N TYR A 30 -5.67 -4.32 15.90
CA TYR A 30 -4.45 -4.94 15.35
C TYR A 30 -4.68 -6.01 14.29
N GLN A 31 -5.78 -6.76 14.37
CA GLN A 31 -6.13 -7.74 13.34
C GLN A 31 -6.51 -7.09 12.01
N GLU A 32 -7.22 -5.96 12.06
CA GLU A 32 -7.57 -5.15 10.89
C GLU A 32 -6.30 -4.54 10.27
N ALA A 33 -5.44 -3.94 11.10
CA ALA A 33 -4.15 -3.42 10.65
C ALA A 33 -3.30 -4.49 9.95
N ARG A 34 -3.22 -5.70 10.52
CA ARG A 34 -2.50 -6.82 9.91
C ARG A 34 -3.11 -7.22 8.55
N ALA A 35 -4.44 -7.26 8.45
CA ALA A 35 -5.11 -7.58 7.20
C ALA A 35 -4.84 -6.52 6.12
N LEU A 36 -4.88 -5.24 6.49
CA LEU A 36 -4.59 -4.11 5.61
C LEU A 36 -3.16 -4.16 5.05
N LEU A 37 -2.18 -4.47 5.89
CA LEU A 37 -0.78 -4.60 5.46
C LEU A 37 -0.58 -5.76 4.48
N ILE A 38 -1.17 -6.92 4.77
CA ILE A 38 -1.07 -8.09 3.87
C ILE A 38 -1.75 -7.81 2.53
N ALA A 39 -2.95 -7.23 2.56
CA ALA A 39 -3.69 -6.87 1.35
C ALA A 39 -2.89 -5.86 0.51
N GLY A 40 -2.30 -4.84 1.13
CA GLY A 40 -1.48 -3.86 0.41
C GLY A 40 -0.24 -4.46 -0.25
N MET A 41 0.41 -5.43 0.39
CA MET A 41 1.52 -6.16 -0.23
C MET A 41 1.08 -7.00 -1.43
N GLN A 42 -0.06 -7.69 -1.33
CA GLN A 42 -0.61 -8.50 -2.41
C GLN A 42 -1.06 -7.65 -3.60
N GLU A 43 -1.79 -6.56 -3.34
CA GLU A 43 -2.20 -5.60 -4.37
C GLU A 43 -0.99 -4.96 -5.07
N ALA A 44 0.06 -4.63 -4.32
CA ALA A 44 1.31 -4.10 -4.87
C ALA A 44 2.04 -5.14 -5.74
N GLU A 45 2.08 -6.39 -5.32
CA GLU A 45 2.67 -7.50 -6.09
C GLU A 45 1.91 -7.71 -7.41
N GLU A 46 0.57 -7.72 -7.38
CA GLU A 46 -0.24 -7.81 -8.60
C GLU A 46 0.07 -6.66 -9.56
N ILE A 47 0.17 -5.42 -9.07
CA ILE A 47 0.50 -4.25 -9.90
C ILE A 47 1.89 -4.39 -10.53
N ILE A 48 2.88 -4.90 -9.79
CA ILE A 48 4.23 -5.12 -10.32
C ILE A 48 4.18 -6.16 -11.44
N LEU A 49 3.53 -7.31 -11.21
CA LEU A 49 3.43 -8.38 -12.20
C LEU A 49 2.71 -7.91 -13.48
N PHE A 50 1.61 -7.18 -13.36
CA PHE A 50 0.86 -6.64 -14.51
C PHE A 50 1.57 -5.48 -15.23
N GLN A 51 2.58 -4.85 -14.62
CA GLN A 51 3.41 -3.84 -15.29
C GLN A 51 4.62 -4.43 -16.01
N GLU A 52 4.98 -5.67 -15.72
CA GLU A 52 6.08 -6.41 -16.38
C GLU A 52 5.61 -7.23 -17.60
N GLU A 53 4.30 -7.46 -17.77
CA GLU A 53 3.66 -8.05 -18.97
C GLU A 53 3.41 -7.03 -20.09
#